data_AF-A0A538BWM7-F1
#
_entry.id   AF-A0A538BWM7-F1
#
_cell.length_a   1.000
_cell.length_b   1.000
_cell.length_c   1.000
_cell.angle_alpha   90.00
_cell.angle_beta   90.00
_cell.angle_gamma   90.00
#
_symmetry.space_group_name_H-M   'P 1'
#
loop_
_entity.id
_entity.type
_entity.pdbx_description
1 polymer ?
#
loop_
_entity_poly.entity_id
_entity_poly.type
_entity_poly.pdbx_seq_one_letter_code
_entity_poly.pdbx_strand_id
1 'polypeptide(L)'
;MTRLFHRIFGGDHGGLVYYRLGGSGTSTGALDVGAAPGTDVYAPVDGTITGLTDYVVNGRKFGVRIDIQPTSAPSMVVSLTHVRVDPSLTVGSSVVAATSKIGTVIDLSSVEREALARYTRDSGNHVSIEAHQASSLGTP
;
A
#
# COMPACT_ATOMS: atom_id res chain seq x y z
N MET A 1 -27.15 3.15 -29.41
CA MET A 1 -26.05 3.81 -28.68
C MET A 1 -25.20 2.76 -28.01
N THR A 2 -23.98 2.60 -28.49
CA THR A 2 -23.02 1.55 -28.13
C THR A 2 -22.26 1.94 -26.87
N ARG A 3 -22.21 1.06 -25.86
CA ARG A 3 -21.07 1.00 -24.93
C ARG A 3 -20.58 -0.44 -24.88
N LEU A 4 -19.47 -0.62 -25.58
CA LEU A 4 -18.74 -1.84 -25.81
C LEU A 4 -18.00 -2.26 -24.52
N PHE A 5 -18.02 -3.56 -24.28
CA PHE A 5 -17.41 -4.30 -23.19
C PHE A 5 -15.89 -4.08 -23.08
N HIS A 6 -15.37 -4.06 -21.86
CA HIS A 6 -14.03 -4.58 -21.54
C HIS A 6 -14.10 -5.32 -20.21
N ARG A 7 -14.50 -6.59 -20.30
CA ARG A 7 -14.46 -7.58 -19.23
C ARG A 7 -13.32 -8.52 -19.58
N ILE A 8 -12.13 -8.26 -19.04
CA ILE A 8 -11.04 -9.24 -19.14
C ILE A 8 -11.35 -10.31 -18.09
N PHE A 9 -11.93 -11.41 -18.54
CA PHE A 9 -12.09 -12.61 -17.75
C PHE A 9 -10.76 -13.37 -17.75
N GLY A 10 -10.13 -13.48 -16.58
CA GLY A 10 -9.21 -14.58 -16.25
C GLY A 10 -10.03 -15.72 -15.65
N GLY A 11 -9.79 -16.95 -16.11
CA GLY A 11 -10.62 -18.12 -15.86
C GLY A 11 -10.62 -18.65 -14.42
N ASP A 12 -11.80 -19.18 -14.08
CA ASP A 12 -12.19 -20.23 -13.13
C ASP A 12 -11.54 -20.36 -11.74
N HIS A 13 -12.42 -20.50 -10.73
CA HIS A 13 -12.21 -20.57 -9.26
C HIS A 13 -12.04 -19.22 -8.52
N GLY A 14 -13.14 -18.47 -8.37
CA GLY A 14 -13.28 -17.44 -7.32
C GLY A 14 -12.15 -16.41 -7.25
N GLY A 15 -11.66 -15.95 -8.41
CA GLY A 15 -10.49 -15.07 -8.48
C GLY A 15 -10.72 -13.71 -7.83
N LEU A 16 -9.71 -13.23 -7.11
CA LEU A 16 -9.65 -11.87 -6.56
C LEU A 16 -9.94 -10.84 -7.66
N VAL A 17 -11.01 -10.07 -7.49
CA VAL A 17 -11.39 -9.02 -8.44
C VAL A 17 -10.50 -7.80 -8.16
N TYR A 18 -9.61 -7.48 -9.09
CA TYR A 18 -8.82 -6.24 -9.05
C TYR A 18 -9.53 -5.13 -9.82
N TYR A 19 -9.42 -3.90 -9.33
CA TYR A 19 -9.93 -2.71 -10.00
C TYR A 19 -8.75 -1.76 -10.26
N ARG A 20 -8.68 -1.19 -11.47
CA ARG A 20 -7.76 -0.08 -11.72
C ARG A 20 -8.42 1.20 -11.23
N LEU A 21 -7.84 1.79 -10.19
CA LEU A 21 -8.27 3.09 -9.70
C LEU A 21 -7.74 4.20 -10.62
N GLY A 22 -8.52 5.27 -10.75
CA GLY A 22 -8.06 6.50 -11.41
C GLY A 22 -7.25 7.34 -10.43
N GLY A 23 -6.17 7.97 -10.91
CA GLY A 23 -5.28 8.83 -10.13
C GLY A 23 -4.22 9.46 -11.02
N SER A 24 -3.43 10.38 -10.47
CA SER A 24 -2.27 10.98 -11.14
C SER A 24 -1.03 10.13 -10.88
N GLY A 25 -0.43 9.53 -11.91
CA GLY A 25 0.74 8.64 -11.81
C GLY A 25 0.87 7.68 -13.00
N THR A 26 1.86 6.77 -12.97
CA THR A 26 1.89 5.64 -13.92
C THR A 26 0.67 4.74 -13.68
N SER A 27 0.07 4.19 -14.74
CA SER A 27 -1.27 3.60 -14.69
C SER A 27 -1.45 2.39 -13.76
N THR A 28 -0.37 1.88 -13.17
CA THR A 28 -0.30 0.75 -12.22
C THR A 28 0.83 0.94 -11.19
N GLY A 29 1.19 2.18 -10.85
CA GLY A 29 2.33 2.47 -9.97
C GLY A 29 2.14 2.05 -8.51
N ALA A 30 0.89 1.86 -8.09
CA ALA A 30 0.50 1.47 -6.75
C ALA A 30 -0.59 0.40 -6.77
N LEU A 31 -0.61 -0.44 -5.73
CA LEU A 31 -1.68 -1.38 -5.43
C LEU A 31 -2.35 -0.97 -4.11
N ASP A 32 -3.65 -0.67 -4.18
CA ASP A 32 -4.45 -0.34 -3.02
C ASP A 32 -5.24 -1.57 -2.55
N VAL A 33 -5.00 -2.01 -1.31
CA VAL A 33 -5.65 -3.16 -0.69
C VAL A 33 -6.59 -2.67 0.39
N GLY A 34 -7.90 -2.72 0.12
CA GLY A 34 -8.94 -2.27 1.04
C GLY A 34 -9.05 -3.15 2.29
N ALA A 35 -9.15 -2.50 3.44
CA ALA A 35 -9.36 -3.17 4.73
C ALA A 35 -9.89 -2.18 5.78
N ALA A 36 -10.63 -2.71 6.75
CA ALA A 36 -11.16 -1.90 7.84
C ALA A 36 -10.01 -1.31 8.69
N PRO A 37 -10.15 -0.08 9.22
CA PRO A 37 -9.17 0.49 10.16
C PRO A 37 -8.88 -0.45 11.33
N GLY A 38 -7.60 -0.52 11.72
CA GLY A 38 -7.11 -1.43 12.74
C GLY A 38 -6.82 -2.85 12.25
N THR A 39 -7.11 -3.17 10.98
CA THR A 39 -6.73 -4.46 10.37
C THR A 39 -5.21 -4.60 10.34
N ASP A 40 -4.71 -5.78 10.68
CA ASP A 40 -3.29 -6.09 10.71
C ASP A 40 -2.68 -6.09 9.30
N VAL A 41 -1.55 -5.40 9.16
CA VAL A 41 -0.77 -5.35 7.93
C VAL A 41 0.51 -6.16 8.13
N TYR A 42 0.79 -7.06 7.20
CA TYR A 42 1.96 -7.92 7.20
C TYR A 42 2.94 -7.52 6.10
N ALA A 43 4.21 -7.82 6.30
CA ALA A 43 5.24 -7.57 5.29
C ALA A 43 4.88 -8.30 3.98
N PRO A 44 4.87 -7.60 2.83
CA PRO A 44 4.57 -8.23 1.54
C PRO A 44 5.76 -9.01 0.97
N VAL A 45 6.97 -8.75 1.47
CA VAL A 45 8.24 -9.31 0.99
C VAL A 45 9.18 -9.57 2.17
N ASP A 46 10.08 -10.53 1.99
CA ASP A 46 11.23 -10.70 2.88
C ASP A 46 12.20 -9.53 2.67
N GLY A 47 12.70 -8.94 3.74
CA GLY A 47 13.59 -7.80 3.60
C GLY A 47 13.99 -7.12 4.89
N THR A 48 14.52 -5.92 4.73
CA THR A 48 14.93 -5.05 5.84
C THR A 48 14.17 -3.74 5.75
N ILE A 49 13.66 -3.25 6.89
CA ILE A 49 13.07 -1.92 6.99
C ILE A 49 14.18 -0.89 6.77
N THR A 50 14.08 -0.10 5.70
CA THR A 50 15.06 0.95 5.38
C THR A 50 14.56 2.34 5.71
N GLY A 51 13.24 2.52 5.88
CA GLY A 51 12.64 3.81 6.19
C GLY A 51 11.34 3.69 6.98
N LEU A 52 11.17 4.60 7.94
CA LEU A 52 9.93 4.83 8.67
C LEU A 52 9.70 6.35 8.68
N THR A 53 8.92 6.83 7.72
CA THR A 53 8.71 8.27 7.49
C THR A 53 7.28 8.64 7.83
N ASP A 54 7.04 9.80 8.42
CA ASP A 54 5.70 10.22 8.77
C ASP A 54 4.81 10.40 7.52
N TYR A 55 3.62 9.80 7.55
CA TYR A 55 2.59 10.05 6.55
C TYR A 55 1.76 11.26 7.00
N VAL A 56 1.92 12.37 6.28
CA VAL A 56 1.35 13.67 6.62
C VAL A 56 0.35 14.10 5.56
N VAL A 57 -0.87 14.39 5.98
CA VAL A 57 -1.95 14.92 5.15
C VAL A 57 -2.32 16.30 5.70
N ASN A 58 -2.32 17.33 4.84
CA ASN A 58 -2.64 18.71 5.24
C ASN A 58 -1.86 19.21 6.48
N GLY A 59 -0.57 18.86 6.57
CA GLY A 59 0.31 19.26 7.69
C GLY A 59 0.12 18.49 9.00
N ARG A 60 -0.78 17.50 9.05
CA ARG A 60 -0.99 16.65 10.22
C ARG A 60 -0.53 15.22 9.95
N LYS A 61 0.17 14.63 10.92
CA LYS A 61 0.59 13.21 10.88
C LYS A 61 -0.61 12.30 11.12
N PHE A 62 -0.80 11.31 10.24
CA PHE A 62 -1.84 10.28 10.38
C PHE A 62 -1.27 8.87 10.54
N GLY A 63 -0.11 8.60 9.97
CA GLY A 63 0.54 7.30 10.03
C GLY A 63 2.00 7.37 9.64
N VAL A 64 2.48 6.32 9.01
CA VAL A 64 3.82 6.23 8.43
C VAL A 64 3.78 5.69 7.01
N ARG A 65 4.82 6.03 6.25
CA ARG A 65 5.33 5.28 5.12
C ARG A 65 6.42 4.33 5.63
N ILE A 66 6.25 3.03 5.39
CA ILE A 66 7.22 1.98 5.69
C ILE A 66 7.92 1.61 4.39
N ASP A 67 9.25 1.72 4.36
CA ASP A 67 10.08 1.31 3.23
C ASP A 67 10.81 0.02 3.56
N ILE A 68 10.66 -0.98 2.69
CA ILE A 68 11.28 -2.30 2.81
C ILE A 68 12.18 -2.51 1.60
N GLN A 69 13.46 -2.78 1.83
CA GLN A 69 14.36 -3.27 0.80
C GLN A 69 14.25 -4.79 0.72
N PRO A 70 13.77 -5.36 -0.40
CA PRO A 70 13.61 -6.80 -0.53
C PRO A 70 14.96 -7.52 -0.57
N THR A 71 15.08 -8.65 0.14
CA THR A 71 16.31 -9.46 0.15
C THR A 71 16.65 -10.02 -1.23
N SER A 72 15.63 -10.42 -2.00
CA SER A 72 15.79 -11.00 -3.35
C SER A 72 15.97 -9.95 -4.46
N ALA A 73 15.70 -8.67 -4.17
CA ALA A 73 15.83 -7.57 -5.12
C ALA A 73 16.33 -6.29 -4.44
N PRO A 74 17.62 -6.22 -4.01
CA PRO A 74 18.13 -5.09 -3.25
C PRO A 74 18.15 -3.76 -4.02
N SER A 75 18.04 -3.78 -5.35
CA SER A 75 17.91 -2.55 -6.15
C SER A 75 16.52 -1.92 -6.08
N MET A 76 15.57 -2.54 -5.40
CA MET A 76 14.18 -2.10 -5.28
C MET A 76 13.87 -1.67 -3.84
N VAL A 77 12.86 -0.83 -3.71
CA VAL A 77 12.19 -0.50 -2.44
C VAL A 77 10.70 -0.74 -2.61
N VAL A 78 10.10 -1.42 -1.64
CA VAL A 78 8.66 -1.58 -1.50
C VAL A 78 8.18 -0.66 -0.39
N SER A 79 7.31 0.28 -0.73
CA SER A 79 6.76 1.27 0.19
C SER A 79 5.31 0.94 0.51
N LEU A 80 4.95 1.05 1.78
CA LEU A 80 3.59 0.91 2.27
C LEU A 80 3.18 2.19 3.00
N THR A 81 2.06 2.80 2.59
CA THR A 81 1.47 3.98 3.24
C THR A 81 0.10 3.65 3.84
N HIS A 82 -0.48 4.62 4.56
CA HIS A 82 -1.74 4.44 5.30
C HIS A 82 -1.65 3.40 6.43
N VAL A 83 -0.46 3.26 7.01
CA VAL A 83 -0.16 2.31 8.08
C VAL A 83 0.19 3.04 9.38
N ARG A 84 -0.34 2.56 10.51
CA ARG A 84 0.20 2.85 11.84
C ARG A 84 1.25 1.79 12.14
N VAL A 85 2.50 2.21 12.28
CA VAL A 85 3.63 1.29 12.49
C VAL A 85 3.45 0.46 13.76
N ASP A 86 3.87 -0.80 13.71
CA ASP A 86 4.09 -1.61 14.91
C ASP A 86 5.25 -1.00 15.72
N PRO A 87 5.05 -0.69 17.02
CA PRO A 87 6.05 0.00 17.83
C PRO A 87 7.34 -0.82 18.07
N SER A 88 7.33 -2.12 17.78
CA SER A 88 8.53 -2.96 17.86
C SER A 88 9.47 -2.79 16.67
N LEU A 89 9.00 -2.18 15.57
CA LEU A 89 9.81 -1.99 14.38
C LEU A 89 10.71 -0.75 14.47
N THR A 90 11.93 -0.91 14.00
CA THR A 90 12.91 0.15 13.79
C THR A 90 13.55 0.01 12.41
N VAL A 91 14.17 1.09 11.92
CA VAL A 91 15.04 1.01 10.73
C VAL A 91 16.16 -0.01 11.00
N GLY A 92 16.38 -0.92 10.05
CA GLY A 92 17.29 -2.07 10.17
C GLY A 92 16.61 -3.35 10.63
N SER A 93 15.33 -3.34 11.03
CA SER A 93 14.59 -4.55 11.38
C SER A 93 14.44 -5.49 10.18
N SER A 94 14.69 -6.78 10.37
CA SER A 94 14.40 -7.82 9.36
C SER A 94 12.94 -8.25 9.45
N VAL A 95 12.30 -8.44 8.29
CA VAL A 95 10.90 -8.87 8.17
C VAL A 95 10.77 -10.05 7.21
N VAL A 96 9.76 -10.89 7.47
CA VAL A 96 9.44 -12.07 6.68
C VAL A 96 8.04 -11.91 6.08
N ALA A 97 7.93 -12.20 4.79
CA ALA A 97 6.71 -12.10 4.02
C ALA A 97 5.55 -12.87 4.68
N ALA A 98 4.37 -12.24 4.70
CA ALA A 98 3.12 -12.77 5.25
C ALA A 98 3.16 -13.19 6.75
N THR A 99 4.28 -12.98 7.45
CA THR A 99 4.48 -13.46 8.83
C THR A 99 4.77 -12.30 9.78
N SER A 100 5.68 -11.41 9.39
CA SER A 100 5.99 -10.24 10.20
C SER A 100 4.86 -9.22 10.10
N LYS A 101 4.15 -8.99 11.21
CA LYS A 101 3.25 -7.84 11.33
C LYS A 101 4.08 -6.56 11.33
N ILE A 102 3.68 -5.61 10.49
CA ILE A 102 4.38 -4.33 10.35
C ILE A 102 3.56 -3.14 10.82
N GLY A 103 2.27 -3.34 11.07
CA GLY A 103 1.40 -2.30 11.58
C GLY A 103 -0.08 -2.62 11.42
N THR A 104 -0.90 -1.58 11.42
CA THR A 104 -2.34 -1.65 11.18
C THR A 104 -2.83 -0.55 10.26
N VAL A 105 -3.92 -0.80 9.54
CA VAL A 105 -4.56 0.19 8.66
C VAL A 105 -5.06 1.38 9.48
N ILE A 106 -4.79 2.60 9.01
CA ILE A 106 -5.29 3.83 9.64
C ILE A 106 -6.64 4.25 9.05
N ASP A 107 -7.43 4.99 9.82
CA ASP A 107 -8.66 5.60 9.32
C ASP A 107 -8.39 7.00 8.75
N LEU A 108 -8.57 7.15 7.43
CA LEU A 108 -8.45 8.43 6.72
C LEU A 108 -9.80 8.95 6.22
N SER A 109 -10.90 8.26 6.51
CA SER A 109 -12.23 8.57 5.97
C SER A 109 -12.75 9.97 6.30
N SER A 110 -12.21 10.61 7.34
CA SER A 110 -12.54 11.97 7.76
C SER A 110 -11.75 13.08 7.04
N VAL A 111 -10.68 12.72 6.32
CA VAL A 111 -9.72 13.69 5.76
C VAL A 111 -9.45 13.49 4.27
N GLU A 112 -9.63 12.27 3.74
CA GLU A 112 -9.48 11.97 2.33
C GLU A 112 -10.71 11.27 1.79
N ARG A 113 -11.03 11.55 0.51
CA ARG A 113 -12.07 10.81 -0.21
C ARG A 113 -11.40 9.83 -1.15
N GLU A 114 -11.20 8.63 -0.62
CA GLU A 114 -10.48 7.56 -1.32
C GLU A 114 -11.20 7.12 -2.58
N ALA A 115 -10.44 6.91 -3.66
CA ALA A 115 -10.99 6.36 -4.91
C ALA A 115 -11.56 4.95 -4.67
N LEU A 116 -10.96 4.20 -3.75
CA LEU A 116 -11.39 2.87 -3.33
C LEU A 116 -12.77 2.87 -2.64
N ALA A 117 -13.19 3.99 -2.04
CA ALA A 117 -14.49 4.13 -1.38
C ALA A 117 -15.69 3.90 -2.32
N ARG A 118 -15.47 3.98 -3.64
CA ARG A 118 -16.49 3.66 -4.65
C ARG A 118 -16.72 2.16 -4.83
N TYR A 119 -15.80 1.34 -4.33
CA TYR A 119 -15.76 -0.10 -4.52
C TYR A 119 -15.80 -0.88 -3.20
N THR A 120 -15.51 -0.25 -2.06
CA THR A 120 -15.63 -0.87 -0.73
C THR A 120 -16.81 -0.29 0.06
N ARG A 121 -17.29 -1.03 1.06
CA ARG A 121 -18.43 -0.61 1.91
C ARG A 121 -18.00 0.14 3.18
N ASP A 122 -16.70 0.39 3.36
CA ASP A 122 -16.05 0.88 4.58
C ASP A 122 -15.19 2.13 4.32
N SER A 123 -15.75 3.08 3.58
CA SER A 123 -15.16 4.40 3.30
C SER A 123 -13.86 4.40 2.49
N GLY A 124 -13.38 3.25 2.02
CA GLY A 124 -12.20 3.14 1.16
C GLY A 124 -10.86 3.12 1.88
N ASN A 125 -10.85 2.91 3.20
CA ASN A 125 -9.61 2.73 3.95
C ASN A 125 -8.83 1.52 3.40
N HIS A 126 -7.53 1.69 3.23
CA HIS A 126 -6.68 0.74 2.51
C HIS A 126 -5.21 0.89 2.91
N VAL A 127 -4.40 -0.08 2.51
CA VAL A 127 -2.94 0.08 2.44
C VAL A 127 -2.58 0.31 0.97
N SER A 128 -1.79 1.34 0.70
CA SER A 128 -1.20 1.53 -0.63
C SER A 128 0.19 0.94 -0.66
N ILE A 129 0.49 0.13 -1.68
CA ILE A 129 1.76 -0.56 -1.87
C ILE A 129 2.37 -0.12 -3.18
N GLU A 130 3.60 0.40 -3.13
CA GLU A 130 4.36 0.84 -4.30
C GLU A 130 5.70 0.11 -4.36
N ALA A 131 6.14 -0.24 -5.57
CA ALA A 131 7.48 -0.78 -5.80
C ALA A 131 8.24 0.13 -6.76
N HIS A 132 9.40 0.60 -6.35
CA HIS A 132 10.24 1.49 -7.16
C HIS A 132 11.72 1.13 -7.04
N GLN A 133 12.54 1.60 -7.98
CA GLN A 133 13.98 1.42 -7.93
C GLN A 133 14.57 2.26 -6.79
N ALA A 134 15.48 1.70 -6.01
CA ALA A 134 16.15 2.41 -4.91
C ALA A 134 16.90 3.68 -5.40
N SER A 135 17.29 3.72 -6.68
CA SER A 135 17.93 4.87 -7.32
C SER A 135 16.99 6.04 -7.63
N SER A 136 15.66 5.88 -7.53
CA SER A 136 14.72 7.00 -7.69
C SER A 136 14.54 7.83 -6.42
N LEU A 137 15.21 7.49 -5.32
CA LEU A 137 15.20 8.26 -4.07
C LEU A 137 16.09 9.52 -4.09
N GLY A 138 16.67 9.84 -5.25
CA GLY A 138 17.55 10.99 -5.43
C GLY A 138 17.11 11.92 -6.55
N THR A 139 16.17 12.82 -6.26
CA THR A 139 16.15 14.17 -6.87
C THR A 139 15.43 15.14 -5.92
N PRO A 140 16.05 16.31 -5.62
CA PRO A 140 15.46 17.36 -4.76
C PRO A 140 14.26 18.06 -5.38
#